data_AF-A0A2H9RLJ8-F1
#
_entry.id   AF-A0A2H9RLJ8-F1
#
_cell.length_a   1.000
_cell.length_b   1.000
_cell.length_c   1.000
_cell.angle_alpha   90.00
_cell.angle_beta   90.00
_cell.angle_gamma   90.00
#
_symmetry.space_group_name_H-M   'P 1'
#
loop_
_entity.id
_entity.type
_entity.pdbx_description
1 polymer ?
#
loop_
_entity_poly.entity_id
_entity_poly.type
_entity_poly.pdbx_seq_one_letter_code
_entity_poly.pdbx_strand_id
1 'polypeptide(L)'
;MRMMKKIQNLNLKNKWVKGIMIVLLSLLVISVILSFTILTIIESLRIVFGSIYVLFLPGFLISYIFFPISSEKSIDWLERIALSLALSIAIVPLAIFYLNLIGLKISAVSSFFTILGILIISAGIIIYRKRQTFVKRPKDKQMPKRIK
;
A
#
# COMPACT_ATOMS: atom_id res chain seq x y z
N MET A 1 -19.88 -44.08 44.84
CA MET A 1 -19.15 -42.85 45.29
C MET A 1 -17.73 -42.72 44.69
N ARG A 2 -17.48 -43.13 43.43
CA ARG A 2 -16.16 -42.93 42.75
C ARG A 2 -16.23 -42.02 41.51
N MET A 3 -17.42 -41.77 40.99
CA MET A 3 -17.64 -40.93 39.79
C MET A 3 -17.52 -39.42 40.06
N MET A 4 -17.88 -38.94 41.25
CA MET A 4 -17.86 -37.50 41.57
C MET A 4 -16.45 -36.90 41.70
N LYS A 5 -15.42 -37.70 42.02
CA LYS A 5 -14.02 -37.21 42.11
C LYS A 5 -13.40 -36.88 40.73
N LYS A 6 -13.86 -37.51 39.64
CA LYS A 6 -13.30 -37.31 38.29
C LYS A 6 -13.69 -35.95 37.68
N ILE A 7 -14.84 -35.40 38.06
CA ILE A 7 -15.34 -34.10 37.59
C ILE A 7 -14.57 -32.94 38.25
N GLN A 8 -14.20 -33.06 39.54
CA GLN A 8 -13.38 -32.05 40.20
C GLN A 8 -11.95 -32.00 39.64
N ASN A 9 -11.37 -33.14 39.26
CA ASN A 9 -10.01 -33.20 38.71
C ASN A 9 -9.93 -32.66 37.27
N LEU A 10 -11.02 -32.76 36.49
CA LEU A 10 -11.15 -32.09 35.19
C LEU A 10 -11.22 -30.56 35.33
N ASN A 11 -11.86 -30.04 36.39
CA ASN A 11 -11.94 -28.61 36.64
C ASN A 11 -10.64 -28.04 37.26
N LEU A 12 -9.91 -28.82 38.07
CA LEU A 12 -8.56 -28.47 38.55
C LEU A 12 -7.56 -28.38 37.39
N LYS A 13 -7.55 -29.35 36.48
CA LYS A 13 -6.70 -29.30 35.27
C LYS A 13 -7.07 -28.12 34.37
N ASN A 14 -8.36 -27.83 34.21
CA ASN A 14 -8.83 -26.67 33.42
C ASN A 14 -8.55 -25.32 34.10
N LYS A 15 -8.47 -25.25 35.43
CA LYS A 15 -8.04 -24.04 36.15
C LYS A 15 -6.59 -23.69 35.82
N TRP A 16 -5.69 -24.67 35.82
CA TRP A 16 -4.29 -24.45 35.42
C TRP A 16 -4.15 -24.09 33.95
N VAL A 17 -4.92 -24.75 33.07
CA VAL A 17 -4.95 -24.42 31.64
C VAL A 17 -5.52 -23.01 31.39
N LYS A 18 -6.58 -22.61 32.10
CA LYS A 18 -7.12 -21.24 32.01
C LYS A 18 -6.11 -20.22 32.52
N GLY A 19 -5.40 -20.52 33.62
CA GLY A 19 -4.31 -19.69 34.13
C GLY A 19 -3.19 -19.53 33.10
N ILE A 20 -2.73 -20.63 32.49
CA ILE A 20 -1.72 -20.59 31.42
C ILE A 20 -2.20 -19.75 30.23
N MET A 21 -3.47 -19.89 29.85
CA MET A 21 -4.05 -19.17 28.72
C MET A 21 -4.18 -17.67 28.99
N ILE A 22 -4.51 -17.28 30.22
CA ILE A 22 -4.57 -15.87 30.65
C ILE A 22 -3.17 -15.25 30.67
N VAL A 23 -2.16 -16.00 31.14
CA VAL A 23 -0.76 -15.54 31.17
C VAL A 23 -0.20 -15.41 29.75
N LEU A 24 -0.50 -16.34 28.84
CA LEU A 24 -0.10 -16.22 27.43
C LEU A 24 -0.79 -15.04 26.73
N LEU A 25 -2.07 -14.83 27.02
CA LEU A 25 -2.81 -13.70 26.47
C LEU A 25 -2.27 -12.36 27.01
N SER A 26 -1.94 -12.28 28.30
CA SER A 26 -1.36 -11.06 28.87
C SER A 26 0.04 -10.79 28.32
N LEU A 27 0.87 -11.82 28.14
CA LEU A 27 2.18 -11.71 27.49
C LEU A 27 2.07 -11.22 26.04
N LEU A 28 1.09 -11.72 25.28
CA LEU A 28 0.82 -11.26 23.92
C LEU A 28 0.42 -9.79 23.91
N VAL A 29 -0.52 -9.40 24.78
CA VAL A 29 -0.98 -8.01 24.91
C VAL A 29 0.18 -7.08 25.30
N ILE A 30 1.01 -7.47 26.26
CA ILE A 30 2.20 -6.72 26.68
C ILE A 30 3.21 -6.59 25.53
N SER A 31 3.44 -7.65 24.76
CA SER A 31 4.32 -7.62 23.58
C SER A 31 3.81 -6.66 22.50
N VAL A 32 2.49 -6.61 22.27
CA VAL A 32 1.87 -5.70 21.31
C VAL A 32 1.96 -4.24 21.79
N ILE A 33 1.74 -4.00 23.08
CA ILE A 33 1.87 -2.67 23.68
C ILE A 33 3.32 -2.18 23.60
N LEU A 34 4.30 -3.00 24.00
CA LEU A 34 5.73 -2.68 23.93
C LEU A 34 6.21 -2.39 22.50
N SER A 35 5.69 -3.13 21.51
CA SER A 35 5.97 -2.87 20.10
C SER A 35 5.53 -1.47 19.66
N PHE A 36 4.46 -0.94 20.27
CA PHE A 36 3.95 0.40 20.00
C PHE A 36 4.69 1.50 20.79
N THR A 37 5.12 1.23 22.03
CA THR A 37 5.81 2.22 22.88
C THR A 37 7.27 2.50 22.52
N ILE A 38 7.93 1.61 21.77
CA ILE A 38 9.35 1.77 21.39
C ILE A 38 9.53 2.65 20.13
N LEU A 39 8.45 2.93 19.40
CA LEU A 39 8.52 3.78 18.21
C LEU A 39 8.81 5.22 18.62
N THR A 40 10.05 5.67 18.41
CA THR A 40 10.35 7.11 18.49
C THR A 40 9.46 7.86 17.49
N ILE A 41 9.20 9.15 17.73
CA ILE A 41 8.34 9.97 16.84
C ILE A 41 8.76 9.87 15.36
N ILE A 42 10.07 9.68 15.12
CA ILE A 42 10.68 9.54 13.81
C ILE A 42 10.30 8.21 13.15
N GLU A 43 10.20 7.12 13.92
CA GLU A 43 9.81 5.82 13.40
C GLU A 43 8.32 5.77 13.03
N SER A 44 7.47 6.37 13.87
CA SER A 44 6.03 6.49 13.60
C SER A 44 5.79 7.27 12.31
N LEU A 45 6.48 8.40 12.12
CA LEU A 45 6.45 9.17 10.89
C LEU A 45 6.95 8.33 9.71
N ARG A 46 8.08 7.61 9.85
CA ARG A 46 8.62 6.74 8.80
C ARG A 46 7.63 5.67 8.36
N ILE A 47 6.87 5.06 9.29
CA ILE A 47 5.88 4.04 8.96
C ILE A 47 4.69 4.66 8.22
N VAL A 48 4.15 5.77 8.70
CA VAL A 48 3.01 6.45 8.06
C VAL A 48 3.40 6.93 6.66
N PHE A 49 4.47 7.72 6.53
CA PHE A 49 4.92 8.22 5.23
C PHE A 49 5.44 7.11 4.32
N GLY A 50 6.12 6.12 4.87
CA GLY A 50 6.60 4.95 4.14
C GLY A 50 5.44 4.13 3.56
N SER A 51 4.38 3.91 4.33
CA SER A 51 3.20 3.20 3.84
C SER A 51 2.52 3.94 2.69
N ILE A 52 2.37 5.26 2.78
CA ILE A 52 1.80 6.09 1.70
C ILE A 52 2.71 6.04 0.46
N TYR A 53 4.03 6.14 0.66
CA TYR A 53 5.02 6.06 -0.41
C TYR A 53 4.99 4.72 -1.14
N VAL A 54 4.94 3.60 -0.40
CA VAL A 54 4.95 2.26 -0.98
C VAL A 54 3.59 1.93 -1.59
N LEU A 55 2.50 2.09 -0.84
CA LEU A 55 1.18 1.57 -1.21
C LEU A 55 0.37 2.50 -2.10
N PHE A 56 0.58 3.82 -2.03
CA PHE A 56 -0.29 4.76 -2.74
C PHE A 56 0.39 5.40 -3.96
N LEU A 57 1.58 5.99 -3.78
CA LEU A 57 2.26 6.79 -4.81
C LEU A 57 2.47 6.07 -6.16
N PRO A 58 3.09 4.87 -6.21
CA PRO A 58 3.38 4.20 -7.49
C PRO A 58 2.09 3.82 -8.22
N GLY A 59 1.14 3.21 -7.52
CA GLY A 59 -0.15 2.85 -8.12
C GLY A 59 -0.97 4.07 -8.53
N PHE A 60 -0.88 5.18 -7.79
CA PHE A 60 -1.57 6.42 -8.15
C PHE A 60 -1.05 6.95 -9.48
N LEU A 61 0.26 7.08 -9.68
CA LEU A 61 0.83 7.53 -10.96
C LEU A 61 0.46 6.59 -12.11
N ILE A 62 0.59 5.28 -11.91
CA ILE A 62 0.28 4.31 -12.96
C ILE A 62 -1.22 4.32 -13.30
N SER A 63 -2.11 4.68 -12.35
CA SER A 63 -3.54 4.90 -12.65
C SER A 63 -3.78 6.00 -13.69
N TYR A 64 -2.94 7.05 -13.74
CA TYR A 64 -3.03 8.09 -14.77
C TYR A 64 -2.49 7.63 -16.12
N ILE A 65 -1.62 6.61 -16.12
CA ILE A 65 -1.11 6.01 -17.35
C ILE A 65 -2.20 5.12 -17.97
N PHE A 66 -2.82 4.22 -17.21
CA PHE A 66 -3.88 3.36 -17.74
C PHE A 66 -5.18 4.14 -18.00
N PHE A 67 -5.56 5.05 -17.11
CA PHE A 67 -6.83 5.77 -17.16
C PHE A 67 -6.63 7.29 -17.07
N PRO A 68 -6.28 7.96 -18.18
CA PRO A 68 -6.11 9.42 -18.19
C PRO A 68 -7.45 10.14 -17.97
N ILE A 69 -7.40 11.32 -17.34
CA ILE A 69 -8.59 12.14 -17.01
C ILE A 69 -9.40 12.54 -18.26
N SER A 70 -8.75 12.67 -19.42
CA SER A 70 -9.41 13.08 -20.67
C SER A 70 -10.11 11.95 -21.43
N SER A 71 -10.17 10.74 -20.87
CA SER A 71 -10.90 9.63 -21.49
C SER A 71 -12.40 9.82 -21.27
N GLU A 72 -13.23 9.48 -22.28
CA GLU A 72 -14.70 9.58 -22.19
C GLU A 72 -15.30 8.78 -21.01
N LYS A 73 -14.56 7.81 -20.47
CA LYS A 73 -14.80 7.21 -19.16
C LYS A 73 -14.00 7.92 -18.08
N SER A 74 -14.61 8.94 -17.47
CA SER A 74 -14.06 9.56 -16.27
C SER A 74 -14.20 8.61 -15.08
N ILE A 75 -13.07 8.16 -14.55
CA ILE A 75 -13.01 7.39 -13.30
C ILE A 75 -13.24 8.36 -12.14
N ASP A 76 -14.14 8.00 -11.23
CA ASP A 76 -14.41 8.81 -10.04
C ASP A 76 -13.19 8.82 -9.09
N TRP A 77 -13.10 9.81 -8.20
CA TRP A 77 -11.97 9.95 -7.30
C TRP A 77 -11.78 8.71 -6.41
N LEU A 78 -12.89 8.10 -5.97
CA LEU A 78 -12.88 6.92 -5.10
C LEU A 78 -12.42 5.67 -5.85
N GLU A 79 -12.89 5.49 -7.09
CA GLU A 79 -12.42 4.42 -7.98
C GLU A 79 -10.91 4.56 -8.23
N ARG A 80 -10.42 5.80 -8.42
CA ARG A 80 -8.99 6.04 -8.62
C ARG A 80 -8.15 5.68 -7.40
N ILE A 81 -8.66 5.90 -6.19
CA ILE A 81 -7.98 5.49 -4.95
C ILE A 81 -7.98 3.98 -4.80
N ALA A 82 -9.10 3.31 -5.10
CA ALA A 82 -9.16 1.86 -5.07
C ALA A 82 -8.17 1.26 -6.09
N LEU A 83 -8.13 1.82 -7.31
CA LEU A 83 -7.19 1.42 -8.35
C LEU A 83 -5.74 1.67 -7.96
N SER A 84 -5.41 2.79 -7.32
CA SER A 84 -4.02 3.07 -6.91
C SER A 84 -3.52 2.05 -5.88
N LEU A 85 -4.35 1.67 -4.91
CA LEU A 85 -3.99 0.65 -3.93
C LEU A 85 -3.81 -0.73 -4.59
N ALA A 86 -4.78 -1.16 -5.41
CA ALA A 86 -4.70 -2.44 -6.10
C ALA A 86 -3.45 -2.54 -7.00
N LEU A 87 -3.17 -1.46 -7.74
CA LEU A 87 -2.08 -1.42 -8.70
C LEU A 87 -0.72 -1.39 -8.01
N SER A 88 -0.60 -0.73 -6.86
CA SER A 88 0.64 -0.80 -6.07
C SER A 88 0.87 -2.20 -5.47
N ILE A 89 -0.16 -2.79 -4.86
CA ILE A 89 -0.07 -4.14 -4.26
C ILE A 89 0.32 -5.18 -5.33
N ALA A 90 -0.13 -5.01 -6.57
CA ALA A 90 0.27 -5.88 -7.67
C ALA A 90 1.72 -5.60 -8.13
N ILE A 91 2.05 -4.33 -8.41
CA ILE A 91 3.29 -3.99 -9.14
C ILE A 91 4.50 -3.94 -8.22
N VAL A 92 4.39 -3.35 -7.03
CA VAL A 92 5.55 -3.10 -6.16
C VAL A 92 6.18 -4.40 -5.66
N PRO A 93 5.43 -5.36 -5.06
CA PRO A 93 6.01 -6.64 -4.66
C PRO A 93 6.54 -7.42 -5.86
N LEU A 94 5.83 -7.40 -7.00
CA LEU A 94 6.25 -8.11 -8.20
C LEU A 94 7.56 -7.54 -8.77
N ALA A 95 7.71 -6.22 -8.80
CA ALA A 95 8.93 -5.55 -9.24
C ALA A 95 10.11 -5.87 -8.31
N ILE A 96 9.91 -5.78 -7.00
CA ILE A 96 10.95 -6.13 -6.01
C ILE A 96 11.32 -7.60 -6.12
N PHE A 97 10.34 -8.48 -6.28
CA PHE A 97 10.57 -9.91 -6.47
C PHE A 97 11.39 -10.19 -7.73
N TYR A 98 11.04 -9.56 -8.85
CA TYR A 98 11.79 -9.73 -10.09
C TYR A 98 13.22 -9.18 -10.00
N LEU A 99 13.40 -8.04 -9.35
CA LEU A 99 14.73 -7.49 -9.06
C LEU A 99 15.55 -8.43 -8.15
N ASN A 100 14.88 -9.13 -7.23
CA ASN A 100 15.53 -10.15 -6.42
C ASN A 100 15.99 -11.36 -7.25
N LEU A 101 15.25 -11.75 -8.30
CA LEU A 101 15.65 -12.85 -9.19
C LEU A 101 16.93 -12.54 -9.98
N ILE A 102 17.16 -11.28 -10.36
CA ILE A 102 18.38 -10.86 -11.07
C ILE A 102 19.58 -10.61 -10.14
N GLY A 103 19.46 -10.95 -8.85
CA GLY A 103 20.56 -10.93 -7.87
C GLY A 103 20.59 -9.71 -6.94
N LEU A 104 19.60 -8.81 -6.98
CA LEU A 104 19.53 -7.70 -6.03
C LEU A 104 18.95 -8.17 -4.69
N LYS A 105 19.67 -7.93 -3.59
CA LYS A 105 19.18 -8.29 -2.26
C LYS A 105 17.97 -7.45 -1.87
N ILE A 106 16.90 -8.11 -1.41
CA ILE A 106 15.74 -7.44 -0.81
C ILE A 106 16.20 -6.76 0.48
N SER A 107 16.33 -5.45 0.41
CA SER A 107 16.69 -4.57 1.52
C SER A 107 15.82 -3.34 1.45
N ALA A 108 15.62 -2.65 2.58
CA ALA A 108 14.85 -1.40 2.61
C ALA A 108 15.37 -0.36 1.59
N VAL A 109 16.69 -0.31 1.41
CA VAL A 109 17.36 0.57 0.44
C VAL A 109 17.02 0.17 -1.00
N SER A 110 17.14 -1.12 -1.35
CA SER A 110 16.81 -1.61 -2.69
C SER A 110 15.33 -1.38 -3.02
N SER A 111 14.43 -1.65 -2.07
CA SER A 111 12.99 -1.43 -2.24
C SER A 111 12.67 0.05 -2.46
N PHE A 112 13.33 0.95 -1.70
CA PHE A 112 13.17 2.39 -1.87
C PHE A 112 13.59 2.85 -3.27
N PHE A 113 14.78 2.45 -3.74
CA PHE A 113 15.24 2.81 -5.09
C PHE A 113 14.38 2.21 -6.20
N THR A 114 13.86 0.99 -6.01
CA THR A 114 12.95 0.34 -6.95
C THR A 114 11.68 1.15 -7.13
N ILE A 115 11.03 1.51 -6.02
CA ILE A 115 9.79 2.30 -6.04
C ILE A 115 10.07 3.68 -6.63
N LEU A 116 11.19 4.31 -6.26
CA LEU A 116 11.61 5.59 -6.83
C LEU A 116 11.77 5.52 -8.35
N GLY A 117 12.39 4.45 -8.87
CA GLY A 117 12.50 4.19 -10.30
C GLY A 117 11.13 4.08 -10.98
N ILE A 118 10.20 3.32 -10.39
CA ILE A 118 8.82 3.21 -10.88
C ILE A 118 8.14 4.58 -10.93
N LEU A 119 8.31 5.42 -9.90
CA LEU A 119 7.73 6.77 -9.86
C LEU A 119 8.28 7.66 -10.97
N ILE A 120 9.61 7.67 -11.16
CA ILE A 120 10.27 8.49 -12.18
C ILE A 120 9.82 8.07 -13.59
N ILE A 121 9.81 6.76 -13.86
CA ILE A 121 9.37 6.22 -15.15
C ILE A 121 7.91 6.60 -15.40
N SER A 122 7.05 6.39 -14.41
CA SER A 122 5.62 6.67 -14.53
C SER A 122 5.34 8.16 -14.74
N ALA A 123 6.00 9.03 -13.97
CA ALA A 123 5.89 10.48 -14.13
C ALA A 123 6.41 10.94 -15.50
N GLY A 124 7.54 10.39 -15.96
CA GLY A 124 8.11 10.65 -17.28
C GLY A 124 7.13 10.32 -18.41
N ILE A 125 6.48 9.16 -18.35
CA ILE A 125 5.46 8.73 -19.32
C ILE A 125 4.28 9.71 -19.34
N ILE A 126 3.78 10.13 -18.18
CA ILE A 126 2.66 11.08 -18.08
C ILE A 126 3.03 12.43 -18.68
N ILE A 127 4.22 12.96 -18.36
CA ILE A 127 4.71 14.24 -18.89
C ILE A 127 4.87 14.15 -20.41
N TYR A 128 5.47 13.07 -20.91
CA TYR A 128 5.65 12.85 -22.34
C TYR A 128 4.31 12.80 -23.09
N ARG A 129 3.33 12.04 -22.57
CA ARG A 129 1.98 11.97 -23.15
C ARG A 129 1.29 13.33 -23.12
N LYS A 130 1.36 14.05 -22.00
CA LYS A 130 0.77 15.39 -21.86
C LYS A 130 1.35 16.35 -22.91
N ARG A 131 2.67 16.34 -23.13
CA ARG A 131 3.33 17.16 -24.16
C ARG A 131 2.81 16.86 -25.56
N GLN A 132 2.56 15.59 -25.91
CA GLN A 132 1.99 15.26 -27.22
C GLN A 132 0.55 15.74 -27.40
N THR A 133 -0.26 15.71 -26.34
CA THR A 133 -1.64 16.21 -26.39
C THR A 133 -1.71 17.74 -26.58
N PHE A 134 -0.74 18.49 -26.04
CA PHE A 134 -0.64 19.93 -26.26
C PHE A 134 -0.15 20.29 -27.67
N VAL A 135 0.78 19.51 -28.25
CA VAL A 135 1.30 19.73 -29.61
C VAL A 135 0.25 19.42 -30.69
N LYS A 136 -0.69 18.50 -30.42
CA LYS A 136 -1.75 18.11 -31.36
C LYS A 136 -3.02 18.95 -31.32
N ARG A 137 -3.07 20.12 -30.67
CA ARG A 137 -4.21 21.05 -30.84
C ARG A 137 -3.98 21.86 -32.13
N PRO A 138 -4.66 21.57 -33.26
CA PRO A 138 -4.61 22.47 -34.40
C PRO A 138 -5.31 23.77 -33.95
N LYS A 139 -4.72 24.91 -34.31
CA LYS A 139 -5.32 26.24 -34.18
C LYS A 139 -6.55 26.41 -35.10
N ASP A 140 -7.53 25.50 -35.09
CA ASP A 140 -8.69 25.59 -36.00
C ASP A 140 -9.97 26.14 -35.34
N LYS A 141 -10.06 26.15 -34.00
CA LYS A 141 -11.19 26.77 -33.27
C LYS A 141 -11.01 28.28 -33.03
N GLN A 142 -10.27 28.96 -33.91
CA GLN A 142 -10.41 30.40 -34.11
C GLN A 142 -11.01 30.61 -35.50
N MET A 143 -12.33 30.43 -35.63
CA MET A 143 -13.07 31.06 -36.73
C MET A 143 -13.72 32.35 -36.22
N PRO A 144 -13.63 33.42 -37.02
CA PRO A 144 -13.92 34.78 -36.61
C PRO A 144 -15.39 34.96 -36.23
N LYS A 145 -15.64 35.83 -35.25
CA LYS A 145 -16.95 36.43 -35.01
C LYS A 145 -17.50 36.92 -36.34
N ARG A 146 -18.46 36.18 -36.91
CA ARG A 146 -19.24 36.68 -38.04
C ARG A 146 -20.12 37.80 -37.49
N ILE A 147 -19.74 39.01 -37.85
CA ILE A 147 -20.59 40.19 -37.80
C ILE A 147 -21.81 39.90 -38.65
N LYS A 148 -23.00 39.97 -38.05
CA LYS A 148 -24.21 40.54 -38.64
C LYS A 148 -25.09 41.04 -37.51
#